data_AF-A0A350BYF7-F1
#
_entry.id   AF-A0A350BYF7-F1
#
_cell.length_a   1.000
_cell.length_b   1.000
_cell.length_c   1.000
_cell.angle_alpha   90.00
_cell.angle_beta   90.00
_cell.angle_gamma   90.00
#
_symmetry.space_group_name_H-M   'P 1'
#
loop_
_entity.id
_entity.type
_entity.pdbx_description
1 polymer ?
#
loop_
_entity_poly.entity_id
_entity_poly.type
_entity_poly.pdbx_seq_one_letter_code
_entity_poly.pdbx_strand_id
1 'polypeptide(L)'
;YALASGVFEHRSGRVEVPIEREFDGAQKRVAREGGDYALTDYEVIRQYEDYAFLRVHIATGRTHQIRVHMNHIGHPLLGDPIYNPKCMPSKSFSDKRNDAVCITRAALHAGEITFHQPFTGENIVLRAEIPKDFLPYISESLKIHDI
;
A
#
# COMPACT_ATOMS: atom_id res chain seq x y z
N TYR A 1 1.90 -6.20 -1.16
CA TYR A 1 2.72 -5.64 -0.07
C TYR A 1 2.67 -4.12 -0.09
N ALA A 2 2.62 -3.48 1.07
CA ALA A 2 2.59 -2.03 1.20
C ALA A 2 3.37 -1.53 2.43
N LEU A 3 3.90 -0.30 2.40
CA LEU A 3 4.38 0.41 3.59
C LEU A 3 3.44 1.59 3.86
N ALA A 4 2.80 1.58 5.04
CA ALA A 4 1.80 2.56 5.45
C ALA A 4 2.27 3.31 6.70
N SER A 5 2.02 4.62 6.76
CA SER A 5 2.46 5.46 7.88
C SER A 5 1.63 5.22 9.15
N GLY A 6 2.23 5.48 10.30
CA GLY A 6 1.59 5.41 11.60
C GLY A 6 1.64 4.03 12.25
N VAL A 7 0.94 3.93 13.38
CA VAL A 7 0.89 2.73 14.22
C VAL A 7 -0.48 2.09 14.09
N PHE A 8 -0.52 0.83 13.66
CA PHE A 8 -1.76 0.07 13.54
C PHE A 8 -2.11 -0.55 14.90
N GLU A 9 -3.29 -0.20 15.44
CA GLU A 9 -3.80 -0.78 16.69
C GLU A 9 -4.14 -2.27 16.56
N HIS A 10 -4.52 -2.70 15.35
CA HIS A 10 -4.92 -4.07 15.05
C HIS A 10 -3.99 -4.70 14.01
N ARG A 11 -3.69 -5.99 14.19
CA ARG A 11 -2.81 -6.76 13.27
C ARG A 11 -3.45 -7.06 11.92
N SER A 12 -4.75 -6.91 11.79
CA SER A 12 -5.48 -7.02 10.53
C SER A 12 -6.71 -6.13 10.55
N GLY A 13 -7.23 -5.83 9.37
CA GLY A 13 -8.45 -5.05 9.25
C GLY A 13 -9.04 -5.15 7.85
N ARG A 14 -10.28 -4.67 7.75
CA ARG A 14 -11.06 -4.61 6.52
C ARG A 14 -11.47 -3.17 6.28
N VAL A 15 -11.22 -2.67 5.08
CA VAL A 15 -11.69 -1.36 4.61
C VAL A 15 -12.69 -1.59 3.50
N GLU A 16 -13.96 -1.36 3.84
CA GLU A 16 -15.11 -1.53 2.95
C GLU A 16 -15.80 -0.18 2.79
N VAL A 17 -15.23 0.66 1.94
CA VAL A 17 -15.77 1.99 1.66
C VAL A 17 -15.73 2.22 0.15
N PRO A 18 -16.86 2.58 -0.50
CA PRO A 18 -16.88 2.82 -1.93
C PRO A 18 -15.97 3.98 -2.34
N ILE A 19 -15.52 3.94 -3.60
CA ILE A 19 -14.55 4.90 -4.15
C ILE A 19 -15.11 5.58 -5.38
N GLU A 20 -14.98 6.89 -5.45
CA GLU A 20 -15.32 7.69 -6.63
C GLU A 20 -14.20 8.67 -7.01
N ARG A 21 -14.41 9.39 -8.12
CA ARG A 21 -13.53 10.51 -8.50
C ARG A 21 -13.85 11.72 -7.62
N GLU A 22 -12.82 12.48 -7.24
CA GLU A 22 -13.00 13.70 -6.43
C GLU A 22 -13.86 14.75 -7.18
N PHE A 23 -13.62 14.90 -8.49
CA PHE A 23 -14.40 15.68 -9.44
C PHE A 23 -14.15 15.14 -10.86
N ASP A 24 -14.88 15.63 -11.85
CA ASP A 24 -14.69 15.18 -13.23
C ASP A 24 -13.31 15.59 -13.78
N GLY A 25 -12.60 14.65 -14.41
CA GLY A 25 -11.20 14.83 -14.82
C GLY A 25 -10.15 14.72 -13.70
N ALA A 26 -10.55 14.52 -12.44
CA ALA A 26 -9.60 14.36 -11.34
C ALA A 26 -8.80 13.04 -11.43
N GLN A 27 -7.48 13.13 -11.27
CA GLN A 27 -6.62 11.95 -11.06
C GLN A 27 -6.82 11.34 -9.67
N LYS A 28 -7.19 12.17 -8.69
CA LYS A 28 -7.45 11.76 -7.31
C LYS A 28 -8.79 11.03 -7.18
N ARG A 29 -8.83 10.08 -6.26
CA ARG A 29 -10.01 9.30 -5.90
C ARG A 29 -10.30 9.52 -4.42
N VAL A 30 -11.56 9.41 -4.03
CA VAL A 30 -12.00 9.63 -2.65
C VAL A 30 -12.91 8.52 -2.19
N ALA A 31 -12.84 8.19 -0.91
CA ALA A 31 -13.78 7.28 -0.27
C ALA A 31 -15.09 8.04 0.01
N ARG A 32 -16.19 7.65 -0.66
CA ARG A 32 -17.52 8.24 -0.47
C ARG A 32 -18.59 7.19 -0.72
N GLU A 33 -19.66 7.18 0.09
CA GLU A 33 -20.75 6.21 0.03
C GLU A 33 -21.42 6.09 -1.35
N GLY A 34 -21.47 7.18 -2.14
CA GLY A 34 -22.05 7.17 -3.50
C GLY A 34 -21.15 6.60 -4.59
N GLY A 35 -19.95 6.12 -4.26
CA GLY A 35 -18.98 5.63 -5.23
C GLY A 35 -19.14 4.16 -5.62
N ASP A 36 -18.17 3.66 -6.39
CA ASP A 36 -18.09 2.26 -6.77
C ASP A 36 -17.66 1.40 -5.58
N TYR A 37 -18.34 0.27 -5.37
CA TYR A 37 -18.00 -0.68 -4.31
C TYR A 37 -16.51 -1.08 -4.37
N ALA A 38 -15.86 -0.99 -3.21
CA ALA A 38 -14.46 -1.31 -3.03
C ALA A 38 -14.22 -1.99 -1.68
N LEU A 39 -13.48 -3.10 -1.70
CA LEU A 39 -13.15 -3.89 -0.53
C LEU A 39 -11.66 -4.27 -0.52
N THR A 40 -10.99 -3.89 0.57
CA THR A 40 -9.57 -4.16 0.80
C THR A 40 -9.38 -4.75 2.20
N ASP A 41 -8.79 -5.95 2.27
CA ASP A 41 -8.32 -6.56 3.51
C ASP A 41 -6.81 -6.30 3.65
N TYR A 42 -6.34 -6.06 4.88
CA TYR A 42 -4.92 -5.90 5.16
C TYR A 42 -4.51 -6.66 6.43
N GLU A 43 -3.23 -6.99 6.48
CA GLU A 43 -2.56 -7.62 7.61
C GLU A 43 -1.21 -6.94 7.84
N VAL A 44 -0.94 -6.59 9.09
CA VAL A 44 0.33 -6.06 9.55
C VAL A 44 1.31 -7.23 9.68
N ILE A 45 2.20 -7.34 8.70
CA ILE A 45 3.33 -8.28 8.74
C ILE A 45 4.30 -7.84 9.83
N ARG A 46 4.61 -6.54 9.87
CA ARG A 46 5.51 -5.96 10.88
C ARG A 46 5.15 -4.51 11.17
N GLN A 47 5.09 -4.18 12.45
CA GLN A 47 4.94 -2.81 12.95
C GLN A 47 6.33 -2.23 13.28
N TYR A 48 6.58 -0.99 12.85
CA TYR A 48 7.74 -0.17 13.23
C TYR A 48 7.26 1.04 14.05
N GLU A 49 8.18 1.94 14.42
CA GLU A 49 7.86 3.12 15.24
C GLU A 49 6.84 4.04 14.55
N ASP A 50 7.13 4.44 13.30
CA ASP A 50 6.33 5.44 12.57
C ASP A 50 5.60 4.89 11.33
N TYR A 51 5.69 3.59 11.07
CA TYR A 51 5.07 2.95 9.90
C TYR A 51 4.90 1.43 10.09
N ALA A 52 4.18 0.79 9.17
CA ALA A 52 3.99 -0.65 9.16
C ALA A 52 4.20 -1.25 7.76
N PHE A 53 4.71 -2.47 7.73
CA PHE A 53 4.77 -3.32 6.53
C PHE A 53 3.53 -4.22 6.49
N LEU A 54 2.77 -4.10 5.41
CA LEU A 54 1.46 -4.73 5.26
C LEU A 54 1.44 -5.74 4.11
N ARG A 55 0.75 -6.85 4.35
CA ARG A 55 0.13 -7.66 3.30
C ARG A 55 -1.25 -7.08 3.02
N VAL A 56 -1.58 -6.87 1.76
CA VAL A 56 -2.85 -6.28 1.35
C VAL A 56 -3.47 -7.18 0.30
N HIS A 57 -4.73 -7.56 0.51
CA HIS A 57 -5.54 -8.31 -0.44
C HIS A 57 -6.73 -7.44 -0.85
N ILE A 58 -6.95 -7.33 -2.16
CA ILE A 58 -8.11 -6.64 -2.71
C ILE A 58 -9.14 -7.65 -3.24
N ALA A 59 -10.42 -7.45 -2.93
CA ALA A 59 -11.51 -8.20 -3.55
C ALA A 59 -12.04 -7.50 -4.82
N THR A 60 -11.73 -6.21 -4.96
CA THR A 60 -12.12 -5.35 -6.10
C THR A 60 -10.90 -4.62 -6.65
N GLY A 61 -10.93 -4.18 -7.91
CA GLY A 61 -9.79 -3.54 -8.58
C GLY A 61 -10.00 -2.06 -8.93
N ARG A 62 -10.50 -1.23 -8.02
CA ARG A 62 -10.78 0.20 -8.34
C ARG A 62 -9.48 1.02 -8.49
N THR A 63 -9.53 2.08 -9.29
CA THR A 63 -8.38 2.97 -9.47
C THR A 63 -7.91 3.52 -8.12
N HIS A 64 -6.62 3.40 -7.82
CA HIS A 64 -6.02 3.86 -6.55
C HIS A 64 -6.60 3.21 -5.28
N GLN A 65 -7.33 2.10 -5.37
CA GLN A 65 -8.10 1.55 -4.24
C GLN A 65 -7.32 1.46 -2.93
N ILE A 66 -6.19 0.76 -2.94
CA ILE A 66 -5.36 0.59 -1.73
C ILE A 66 -4.88 1.95 -1.21
N ARG A 67 -4.44 2.86 -2.10
CA ARG A 67 -3.95 4.19 -1.72
C ARG A 67 -5.03 5.02 -1.04
N VAL A 68 -6.25 5.01 -1.58
CA VAL A 68 -7.42 5.71 -1.03
C VAL A 68 -7.83 5.12 0.31
N HIS A 69 -7.96 3.80 0.39
CA HIS A 69 -8.40 3.10 1.60
C HIS A 69 -7.41 3.28 2.74
N MET A 70 -6.12 3.12 2.49
CA MET A 70 -5.08 3.33 3.50
C MET A 70 -5.06 4.79 3.99
N ASN A 71 -5.21 5.77 3.10
CA ASN A 71 -5.37 7.18 3.50
C ASN A 71 -6.67 7.43 4.28
N HIS A 72 -7.77 6.79 3.90
CA HIS A 72 -9.07 6.95 4.55
C HIS A 72 -9.05 6.49 6.02
N ILE A 73 -8.34 5.39 6.32
CA ILE A 73 -8.16 4.91 7.69
C ILE A 73 -7.02 5.62 8.45
N GLY A 74 -6.44 6.70 7.90
CA GLY A 74 -5.40 7.48 8.56
C GLY A 74 -3.98 6.93 8.43
N HIS A 75 -3.78 5.88 7.62
CA HIS A 75 -2.48 5.23 7.40
C HIS A 75 -2.02 5.32 5.95
N PRO A 76 -1.86 6.53 5.36
CA PRO A 76 -1.50 6.67 3.96
C PRO A 76 -0.15 6.01 3.62
N LEU A 77 0.00 5.58 2.37
CA LEU A 77 1.23 4.91 1.94
C LEU A 77 2.43 5.87 1.99
N LEU A 78 3.61 5.32 2.33
CA LEU A 78 4.87 6.07 2.24
C LEU A 78 5.17 6.44 0.77
N GLY A 79 5.72 7.64 0.56
CA GLY A 79 6.09 8.14 -0.77
C GLY A 79 4.92 8.38 -1.73
N ASP A 80 3.67 8.40 -1.24
CA ASP A 80 2.50 8.64 -2.08
C ASP A 80 2.32 10.14 -2.38
N PRO A 81 2.53 10.60 -3.63
CA PRO A 81 2.44 12.03 -3.97
C PRO A 81 1.01 12.60 -3.91
N ILE A 82 -0.02 11.76 -4.01
CA ILE A 82 -1.42 12.21 -4.11
C ILE A 82 -2.06 12.21 -2.72
N TYR A 83 -1.84 11.15 -1.95
CA TYR A 83 -2.50 10.95 -0.66
C TYR A 83 -1.59 11.23 0.54
N ASN A 84 -0.28 11.29 0.35
CA ASN A 84 0.69 11.60 1.41
C ASN A 84 1.75 12.65 1.00
N PRO A 85 1.36 13.83 0.50
CA PRO A 85 2.30 14.80 -0.04
C PRO A 85 3.26 15.38 1.01
N LYS A 86 2.89 15.35 2.31
CA LYS A 86 3.70 15.90 3.42
C LYS A 86 4.90 15.02 3.75
N CYS A 87 4.81 13.71 3.50
CA CYS A 87 5.89 12.76 3.71
C CYS A 87 6.74 12.54 2.45
N MET A 88 6.54 13.36 1.40
CA MET A 88 7.46 13.39 0.27
C MET A 88 8.78 14.03 0.70
N PRO A 89 9.94 13.55 0.21
CA PRO A 89 11.21 14.18 0.49
C PRO A 89 11.19 15.61 -0.06
N SER A 90 10.99 16.59 0.83
CA SER A 90 11.14 18.00 0.45
C SER A 90 12.63 18.27 0.26
N LYS A 91 13.00 18.97 -0.82
CA LYS A 91 14.38 19.42 -1.07
C LYS A 91 14.92 20.40 0.00
N SER A 92 14.16 20.67 1.07
CA SER A 92 14.50 21.67 2.11
C SER A 92 14.44 21.15 3.54
N PHE A 93 14.29 19.84 3.80
CA PHE A 93 14.36 19.33 5.17
C PHE A 93 15.79 18.92 5.52
N SER A 94 16.53 19.90 6.05
CA SER A 94 17.83 19.78 6.70
C SER A 94 17.70 19.10 8.07
N ASP A 95 17.16 17.89 8.12
CA ASP A 95 17.15 17.10 9.35
C ASP A 95 18.09 15.91 9.19
N LYS A 96 19.05 15.84 10.12
CA LYS A 96 20.26 15.00 10.08
C LYS A 96 19.95 13.52 10.37
N ARG A 97 19.02 12.93 9.63
CA ARG A 97 18.89 11.47 9.42
C ARG A 97 19.09 11.15 7.93
N ASN A 98 20.01 11.87 7.30
CA ASN A 98 20.44 11.69 5.91
C ASN A 98 21.06 10.30 5.74
N ASP A 99 20.47 9.52 4.81
CA ASP A 99 20.99 8.36 4.05
C ASP A 99 19.94 7.25 3.88
N ALA A 100 18.76 7.37 4.51
CA ALA A 100 17.64 6.49 4.22
C ALA A 100 17.08 6.80 2.83
N VAL A 101 17.16 5.82 1.93
CA VAL A 101 16.53 5.82 0.60
C VAL A 101 15.06 6.23 0.74
N CYS A 102 14.72 7.49 0.47
CA CYS A 102 13.34 7.95 0.52
C CYS A 102 12.55 7.30 -0.62
N ILE A 103 11.55 6.48 -0.31
CA ILE A 103 10.60 5.99 -1.32
C ILE A 103 9.90 7.20 -1.97
N THR A 104 10.07 7.36 -3.28
CA THR A 104 9.57 8.51 -4.07
C THR A 104 8.27 8.22 -4.84
N ARG A 105 7.76 6.99 -4.71
CA ARG A 105 6.51 6.52 -5.31
C ARG A 105 5.63 5.94 -4.21
N ALA A 106 4.33 5.76 -4.46
CA ALA A 106 3.50 5.03 -3.49
C ALA A 106 4.16 3.67 -3.18
N ALA A 107 4.45 3.44 -1.90
CA ALA A 107 5.09 2.23 -1.39
C ALA A 107 4.13 1.04 -1.45
N LEU A 108 3.84 0.63 -2.69
CA LEU A 108 2.93 -0.44 -3.04
C LEU A 108 3.65 -1.37 -4.02
N HIS A 109 3.56 -2.66 -3.78
CA HIS A 109 4.15 -3.70 -4.61
C HIS A 109 3.22 -4.90 -4.72
N ALA A 110 2.89 -5.30 -5.95
CA ALA A 110 2.14 -6.50 -6.24
C ALA A 110 3.10 -7.70 -6.18
N GLY A 111 3.12 -8.38 -5.02
CA GLY A 111 4.05 -9.48 -4.75
C GLY A 111 3.53 -10.86 -5.14
N GLU A 112 2.21 -11.04 -5.22
CA GLU A 112 1.60 -12.31 -5.64
C GLU A 112 0.34 -12.02 -6.47
N ILE A 113 0.12 -12.82 -7.51
CA ILE A 113 -1.14 -12.90 -8.23
C ILE A 113 -1.48 -14.38 -8.47
N THR A 114 -2.74 -14.72 -8.22
CA THR A 114 -3.28 -16.05 -8.47
C THR A 114 -4.45 -15.94 -9.44
N PHE A 115 -4.44 -16.75 -10.50
CA PHE A 115 -5.52 -16.79 -11.48
C PHE A 115 -5.62 -18.16 -12.16
N HIS A 116 -6.80 -18.45 -12.70
CA HIS A 116 -7.03 -19.64 -13.52
C HIS A 116 -6.50 -19.39 -14.94
N GLN A 117 -5.70 -20.32 -15.46
CA GLN A 117 -5.31 -20.28 -16.86
C GLN A 117 -6.57 -20.48 -17.73
N PRO A 118 -6.84 -19.59 -18.69
CA PRO A 118 -8.12 -19.57 -19.41
C PRO A 118 -8.34 -20.79 -20.31
N PHE A 119 -7.28 -21.53 -20.65
CA PHE A 119 -7.36 -22.68 -21.55
C PHE A 119 -7.30 -24.03 -20.82
N THR A 120 -6.46 -24.14 -19.80
CA THR A 120 -6.24 -25.41 -19.07
C THR A 120 -7.07 -25.51 -17.79
N GLY A 121 -7.54 -24.37 -17.25
CA GLY A 121 -8.21 -24.30 -15.95
C GLY A 121 -7.28 -24.44 -14.75
N GLU A 122 -5.98 -24.64 -14.98
CA GLU A 122 -4.99 -24.80 -13.93
C GLU A 122 -4.83 -23.50 -13.11
N ASN A 123 -4.58 -23.67 -11.82
CA ASN A 123 -4.27 -22.55 -10.93
C ASN A 123 -2.81 -22.13 -11.14
N ILE A 124 -2.62 -20.91 -11.66
CA ILE A 124 -1.30 -20.30 -11.78
C ILE A 124 -1.11 -19.33 -10.63
N VAL A 125 -0.01 -19.49 -9.90
CA VAL A 125 0.46 -18.55 -8.87
C VAL A 125 1.78 -17.93 -9.36
N LEU A 126 1.79 -16.62 -9.53
CA LEU A 126 3.00 -15.87 -9.87
C LEU A 126 3.41 -15.01 -8.68
N ARG A 127 4.70 -15.02 -8.36
CA ARG A 127 5.29 -14.22 -7.28
C ARG A 127 6.36 -13.27 -7.82
N ALA A 128 6.41 -12.08 -7.27
CA ALA A 128 7.42 -11.08 -7.56
C ALA A 128 8.27 -10.81 -6.31
N GLU A 129 9.58 -10.69 -6.52
CA GLU A 129 10.51 -10.34 -5.45
C GLU A 129 10.26 -8.92 -4.93
N ILE A 130 10.48 -8.72 -3.63
CA ILE A 130 10.36 -7.42 -3.00
C ILE A 130 11.35 -6.44 -3.66
N PRO A 131 10.89 -5.26 -4.10
CA PRO A 131 11.72 -4.32 -4.82
C PRO A 131 12.78 -3.69 -3.90
N LYS A 132 13.91 -3.30 -4.50
CA LYS A 132 15.09 -2.80 -3.77
C LYS A 132 14.81 -1.55 -2.93
N ASP A 133 13.80 -0.76 -3.31
CA ASP A 133 13.38 0.44 -2.58
C ASP A 133 12.64 0.13 -1.27
N PHE A 134 12.09 -1.08 -1.10
CA PHE A 134 11.49 -1.52 0.16
C PHE A 134 12.53 -2.05 1.14
N LEU A 135 13.67 -2.55 0.66
CA LEU A 135 14.68 -3.21 1.50
C LEU A 135 15.13 -2.37 2.70
N PRO A 136 15.44 -1.07 2.56
CA PRO A 136 15.86 -0.23 3.69
C PRO A 136 14.80 -0.05 4.78
N TYR A 137 13.53 -0.31 4.47
CA TYR A 137 12.40 -0.15 5.39
C TYR A 137 11.98 -1.47 6.05
N ILE A 138 12.41 -2.61 5.50
CA ILE A 138 12.02 -3.93 5.98
C ILE A 138 13.18 -4.69 6.63
N SER A 139 14.42 -4.26 6.38
CA SER A 139 15.63 -4.99 6.73
C SER A 139 15.87 -5.03 8.23
N GLU A 140 15.32 -6.05 8.89
CA GLU A 140 15.97 -6.59 10.08
C GLU A 140 15.60 -8.03 10.46
N SER A 141 14.56 -8.67 9.92
CA SER A 141 14.23 -10.07 10.32
C SER A 141 13.21 -10.83 9.46
N LEU A 142 12.86 -10.36 8.25
CA LEU A 142 11.94 -11.13 7.41
C LEU A 142 12.69 -12.33 6.81
N LYS A 143 12.51 -13.50 7.43
CA LYS A 143 12.93 -14.77 6.84
C LYS A 143 12.14 -14.93 5.55
N ILE A 144 12.86 -15.23 4.47
CA ILE A 144 12.32 -15.40 3.10
C ILE A 144 11.20 -16.47 3.04
N HIS A 145 11.01 -17.27 4.10
CA HIS A 145 9.94 -18.26 4.22
C HIS A 145 8.54 -17.68 4.53
N ASP A 146 8.41 -16.41 4.91
CA ASP A 146 7.12 -15.78 5.25
C ASP A 146 6.52 -14.92 4.11
N ILE A 147 7.05 -15.05 2.87
CA ILE A 147 6.67 -14.29 1.67
C ILE A 147 6.11 -15.19 0.56
#